data_AF-A0A9P3NYE0-F1
#
_entry.id   AF-A0A9P3NYE0-F1
#
_cell.length_a   1.000
_cell.length_b   1.000
_cell.length_c   1.000
_cell.angle_alpha   90.00
_cell.angle_beta   90.00
_cell.angle_gamma   90.00
#
_symmetry.space_group_name_H-M   'P 1'
#
loop_
_entity.id
_entity.type
_entity.pdbx_description
1 polymer ?
#
loop_
_entity_poly.entity_id
_entity_poly.type
_entity_poly.pdbx_seq_one_letter_code
_entity_poly.pdbx_strand_id
1 'polypeptide(L)'
;HHPLPSQDLSKLNRDPNKVIYISSLPQSVLQKENLVSLSAWKDTGADTALLDLLPFLECVARQRPADIRVVLQSYEGQDIPTAFKERSKLMQKQLQERKQHGIFRFARGGS
;
A
#
# COMPACT_ATOMS: atom_id res chain seq x y z
N HIS A 1 3.31 3.17 34.98
CA HIS A 1 3.42 3.00 33.52
C HIS A 1 3.76 4.35 32.91
N HIS A 2 4.95 4.52 32.32
CA HIS A 2 5.24 5.71 31.52
C HIS A 2 4.49 5.61 30.18
N PRO A 3 3.78 6.66 29.72
CA PRO A 3 3.21 6.67 28.38
C PRO A 3 4.34 6.61 27.35
N LEU A 4 4.12 5.86 26.27
CA LEU A 4 5.06 5.85 25.15
C LEU A 4 5.20 7.27 24.58
N PRO A 5 6.40 7.71 24.20
CA PRO A 5 6.58 9.01 23.59
C PRO A 5 5.76 9.10 22.31
N SER A 6 4.90 10.11 22.22
CA SER A 6 4.08 10.37 21.04
C SER A 6 4.98 10.76 19.86
N GLN A 7 4.82 10.07 18.74
CA GLN A 7 5.51 10.31 17.49
C GLN A 7 4.67 11.27 16.65
N ASP A 8 5.15 12.51 16.57
CA ASP A 8 4.51 13.60 15.85
C ASP A 8 5.23 13.86 14.52
N LEU A 9 4.58 13.47 13.42
CA LEU A 9 5.11 13.64 12.07
C LEU A 9 5.14 15.10 11.60
N SER A 10 4.39 16.01 12.22
CA SER A 10 4.41 17.44 11.84
C SER A 10 5.76 18.10 12.11
N LYS A 11 6.57 17.48 12.97
CA LYS A 11 7.94 17.89 13.27
C LYS A 11 8.94 17.45 12.20
N LEU A 12 8.54 16.56 11.29
CA LEU A 12 9.31 16.28 10.08
C LEU A 12 9.12 17.48 9.14
N ASN A 13 10.21 18.15 8.77
CA ASN A 13 10.19 19.20 7.77
C ASN A 13 9.99 18.60 6.36
N ARG A 14 8.85 17.93 6.14
CA ARG A 14 8.46 17.15 4.96
C ARG A 14 6.96 17.30 4.74
N ASP A 15 6.55 17.26 3.47
CA ASP A 15 5.13 17.30 3.10
C ASP A 15 4.42 16.01 3.56
N PRO A 16 3.41 16.08 4.45
CA PRO A 16 2.67 14.90 4.91
C PRO A 16 1.97 14.14 3.78
N ASN A 17 1.68 14.79 2.64
CA ASN A 17 1.11 14.12 1.46
C ASN A 17 2.08 13.13 0.80
N LYS A 18 3.36 13.19 1.16
CA LYS A 18 4.45 12.38 0.59
C LYS A 18 5.17 11.53 1.64
N VAL A 19 4.66 11.47 2.87
CA VAL A 19 5.28 10.74 3.98
C VAL A 19 4.47 9.48 4.28
N ILE A 20 5.14 8.34 4.38
CA ILE A 20 4.59 7.11 4.95
C ILE A 20 5.35 6.84 6.25
N TYR A 21 4.61 6.52 7.29
CA TYR A 21 5.15 6.08 8.56
C TYR A 21 4.85 4.60 8.78
N ILE A 22 5.89 3.79 8.99
CA ILE A 22 5.75 2.34 9.15
C ILE A 22 6.04 2.02 10.61
N SER A 23 5.09 1.42 11.34
CA SER A 23 5.27 1.11 12.76
C SER A 23 4.44 -0.09 13.21
N SER A 24 4.95 -0.83 14.19
CA SER A 24 4.23 -1.88 14.92
C SER A 24 3.49 -1.38 16.16
N LEU A 25 3.67 -0.09 16.50
CA LEU A 25 3.04 0.56 17.64
C LEU A 25 2.09 1.65 17.14
N PRO A 26 0.88 1.29 16.68
CA PRO A 26 -0.04 2.26 16.12
C PRO A 26 -0.38 3.33 17.16
N GLN A 27 -0.49 2.99 18.45
CA GLN A 27 -0.92 3.91 19.51
C GLN A 27 0.01 5.11 19.73
N SER A 28 1.31 5.01 19.42
CA SER A 28 2.26 6.11 19.63
C SER A 28 2.20 7.18 18.55
N VAL A 29 1.58 6.93 17.40
CA VAL A 29 1.61 7.83 16.23
C VAL A 29 0.43 8.79 16.25
N LEU A 30 0.65 10.09 16.09
CA LEU A 30 -0.46 11.06 16.09
C LEU A 30 -1.20 11.10 14.74
N GLN A 31 -0.47 11.06 13.63
CA GLN A 31 -1.00 11.11 12.26
C GLN A 31 -1.29 9.70 11.73
N LYS A 32 -2.44 9.11 12.07
CA LYS A 32 -2.83 7.75 11.67
C LYS A 32 -3.02 7.60 10.17
N GLU A 33 -3.41 8.68 9.50
CA GLU A 33 -3.62 8.75 8.06
C GLU A 33 -2.33 8.54 7.24
N ASN A 34 -1.16 8.68 7.88
CA ASN A 34 0.15 8.38 7.30
C ASN A 34 0.71 7.02 7.74
N LEU A 35 0.02 6.31 8.63
CA LEU A 35 0.51 5.07 9.25
C LEU A 35 0.21 3.84 8.38
N VAL A 36 1.25 3.08 8.09
CA VAL A 36 1.20 1.68 7.70
C VAL A 36 1.51 0.86 8.95
N SER A 37 0.49 0.20 9.49
CA SER A 37 0.65 -0.66 10.66
C SER A 37 1.28 -1.99 10.24
N LEU A 38 2.31 -2.42 10.96
CA LEU A 38 2.90 -3.74 10.82
C LEU A 38 2.64 -4.58 12.06
N SER A 39 2.65 -5.91 11.90
CA SER A 39 2.80 -6.79 13.05
C SER A 39 4.18 -6.58 13.69
N ALA A 40 4.25 -6.74 15.01
CA ALA A 40 5.54 -6.84 15.68
C ALA A 40 6.35 -7.98 15.06
N TRP A 41 7.63 -7.73 14.83
CA TRP A 41 8.56 -8.72 14.29
C TRP A 41 8.50 -10.00 15.12
N LYS A 42 8.25 -11.11 14.46
CA LYS A 42 8.33 -12.44 15.07
C LYS A 42 9.76 -12.93 14.84
N ASP A 43 10.47 -13.27 15.91
CA ASP A 43 11.82 -13.84 15.85
C ASP A 43 11.79 -15.29 15.34
N THR A 44 11.26 -15.44 14.13
CA THR A 44 11.05 -16.68 13.40
C THR A 44 11.59 -16.42 12.01
N GLY A 45 12.42 -17.31 11.47
CA GLY A 45 12.99 -17.16 10.12
C GLY A 45 11.98 -17.15 8.96
N ALA A 46 10.68 -17.17 9.28
CA ALA A 46 9.56 -17.10 8.33
C ALA A 46 8.85 -15.73 8.33
N ASP A 47 9.28 -14.76 9.14
CA ASP A 47 8.69 -13.41 9.10
C ASP A 47 9.13 -12.67 7.83
N THR A 48 8.19 -12.52 6.89
CA THR A 48 8.38 -11.82 5.62
C THR A 48 7.63 -10.50 5.55
N ALA A 49 7.09 -9.98 6.66
CA ALA A 49 6.17 -8.84 6.64
C ALA A 49 6.74 -7.60 5.92
N LEU A 50 8.03 -7.30 6.12
CA LEU A 50 8.71 -6.21 5.43
C LEU A 50 8.90 -6.48 3.93
N LEU A 51 9.19 -7.72 3.56
CA LEU A 51 9.34 -8.13 2.16
C LEU A 51 7.99 -8.08 1.43
N ASP A 52 6.91 -8.51 2.10
CA ASP A 52 5.56 -8.50 1.54
C ASP A 52 5.04 -7.08 1.29
N LEU A 53 5.56 -6.08 2.01
CA LEU A 53 5.24 -4.67 1.81
C LEU A 53 5.97 -4.03 0.62
N LEU A 54 7.10 -4.59 0.16
CA LEU A 54 7.92 -4.01 -0.91
C LEU A 54 7.13 -3.68 -2.19
N PRO A 55 6.28 -4.58 -2.75
CA PRO A 55 5.57 -4.29 -4.00
C PRO A 55 4.64 -3.07 -3.90
N PHE A 56 4.02 -2.87 -2.73
CA PHE A 56 3.19 -1.70 -2.47
C PHE A 56 4.02 -0.42 -2.47
N LEU A 57 5.15 -0.40 -1.76
CA LEU A 57 6.04 0.76 -1.66
C LEU A 57 6.64 1.13 -3.03
N GLU A 58 7.08 0.14 -3.80
CA GLU A 58 7.56 0.35 -5.17
C GLU A 58 6.47 0.93 -6.07
N CYS A 59 5.24 0.47 -5.92
CA CYS A 59 4.08 0.98 -6.66
C CYS A 59 3.83 2.45 -6.35
N VAL A 60 3.79 2.81 -5.07
CA VAL A 60 3.62 4.20 -4.61
C VAL A 60 4.75 5.08 -5.15
N ALA A 61 6.01 4.64 -5.03
CA ALA A 61 7.17 5.40 -5.49
C ALA A 61 7.15 5.65 -7.01
N ARG A 62 6.63 4.69 -7.78
CA ARG A 62 6.49 4.78 -9.24
C ARG A 62 5.31 5.65 -9.66
N GLN A 63 4.15 5.47 -9.05
CA GLN A 63 2.92 6.17 -9.42
C GLN A 63 2.89 7.61 -8.89
N ARG A 64 3.62 7.90 -7.79
CA ARG A 64 3.74 9.22 -7.17
C ARG A 64 2.37 9.88 -6.97
N PRO A 65 1.46 9.26 -6.18
CA PRO A 65 0.15 9.83 -5.93
C PRO A 65 0.27 11.27 -5.40
N ALA A 66 -0.69 12.12 -5.73
CA ALA A 66 -0.73 13.51 -5.26
C ALA A 66 -0.76 13.57 -3.73
N ASP A 67 -1.58 12.71 -3.11
CA ASP A 67 -1.66 12.52 -1.66
C ASP A 67 -1.63 11.02 -1.33
N ILE A 68 -0.62 10.60 -0.57
CA ILE A 68 -0.46 9.22 -0.14
C ILE A 68 -1.54 8.76 0.83
N ARG A 69 -2.12 9.68 1.60
CA ARG A 69 -3.11 9.37 2.64
C ARG A 69 -4.40 8.82 2.03
N VAL A 70 -4.78 9.31 0.84
CA VAL A 70 -5.92 8.79 0.07
C VAL A 70 -5.68 7.33 -0.34
N VAL A 71 -4.44 7.00 -0.75
CA VAL A 71 -4.08 5.62 -1.08
C VAL A 71 -4.15 4.74 0.16
N LEU A 72 -3.56 5.17 1.28
CA LEU A 72 -3.57 4.43 2.54
C LEU A 72 -4.99 4.22 3.08
N GLN A 73 -5.84 5.24 3.02
CA GLN A 73 -7.25 5.16 3.41
C GLN A 73 -8.00 4.09 2.61
N SER A 74 -7.65 3.88 1.34
CA SER A 74 -8.26 2.82 0.52
C SER A 74 -7.96 1.39 1.02
N TYR A 75 -7.03 1.23 1.96
CA TYR A 75 -6.67 -0.03 2.61
C TYR A 75 -7.05 -0.05 4.10
N GLU A 76 -7.82 0.93 4.58
CA GLU A 76 -8.22 1.00 5.99
C GLU A 76 -8.94 -0.30 6.41
N GLY A 77 -8.51 -0.86 7.55
CA GLY A 77 -9.00 -2.13 8.07
C GLY A 77 -8.50 -3.39 7.32
N GLN A 78 -7.62 -3.25 6.34
CA GLN A 78 -7.03 -4.37 5.60
C GLN A 78 -5.51 -4.49 5.86
N ASP A 79 -4.98 -5.70 5.70
CA ASP A 79 -3.55 -5.91 5.58
C ASP A 79 -3.08 -5.42 4.21
N ILE A 80 -2.32 -4.32 4.17
CA ILE A 80 -1.89 -3.66 2.93
C ILE A 80 -1.14 -4.63 1.99
N PRO A 81 -0.13 -5.40 2.44
CA PRO A 81 0.55 -6.38 1.59
C PRO A 81 -0.41 -7.37 0.91
N THR A 82 -1.31 -7.98 1.69
CA THR A 82 -2.26 -8.98 1.19
C THR A 82 -3.26 -8.35 0.22
N ALA A 83 -3.90 -7.25 0.60
CA ALA A 83 -4.88 -6.56 -0.22
C ALA A 83 -4.25 -6.01 -1.52
N PHE A 84 -3.02 -5.50 -1.46
CA PHE A 84 -2.31 -5.04 -2.65
C PHE A 84 -2.02 -6.17 -3.63
N LYS A 85 -1.59 -7.33 -3.13
CA LYS A 85 -1.34 -8.53 -3.94
C LYS A 85 -2.62 -9.02 -4.64
N GLU A 86 -3.74 -9.05 -3.94
CA GLU A 86 -5.03 -9.46 -4.49
C GLU A 86 -5.54 -8.47 -5.55
N ARG A 87 -5.54 -7.16 -5.23
CA ARG A 87 -5.95 -6.11 -6.17
C ARG A 87 -5.08 -6.11 -7.43
N SER A 88 -3.78 -6.31 -7.28
CA SER A 88 -2.84 -6.37 -8.41
C SER A 88 -3.14 -7.54 -9.35
N LYS A 89 -3.45 -8.73 -8.79
CA LYS A 89 -3.85 -9.90 -9.58
C LYS A 89 -5.16 -9.66 -10.34
N LEU A 90 -6.16 -9.09 -9.67
CA LEU A 90 -7.45 -8.78 -10.29
C LEU A 90 -7.28 -7.78 -11.45
N MET A 91 -6.49 -6.72 -11.23
CA MET A 91 -6.20 -5.72 -12.25
C MET A 91 -5.47 -6.33 -13.47
N GLN A 92 -4.49 -7.20 -13.23
CA GLN A 92 -3.78 -7.92 -14.31
C GLN A 92 -4.74 -8.80 -15.13
N LYS A 93 -5.64 -9.54 -14.47
CA LYS A 93 -6.65 -10.37 -15.13
C LYS A 93 -7.59 -9.54 -16.00
N GLN A 94 -8.10 -8.42 -15.47
CA GLN A 94 -8.96 -7.51 -16.23
C GLN A 94 -8.24 -6.91 -17.45
N LEU A 95 -6.95 -6.55 -17.31
CA LEU A 95 -6.15 -6.09 -18.46
C LEU A 95 -6.00 -7.18 -19.52
N GLN A 96 -5.80 -8.44 -19.14
CA GLN A 96 -5.71 -9.56 -20.07
C GLN A 96 -7.03 -9.80 -20.79
N GLU A 97 -8.16 -9.80 -20.07
CA GLU A 97 -9.49 -9.97 -20.65
C GLU A 97 -9.84 -8.84 -21.64
N ARG A 98 -9.53 -7.59 -21.28
CA ARG A 98 -9.73 -6.42 -22.18
C ARG A 98 -8.88 -6.52 -23.44
N LYS A 99 -7.62 -6.97 -23.33
CA LYS A 99 -6.74 -7.21 -24.48
C LYS A 99 -7.31 -8.30 -25.39
N GLN A 100 -7.73 -9.44 -24.84
CA GLN A 100 -8.32 -10.53 -25.61
C GLN A 100 -9.64 -10.11 -26.29
N HIS A 101 -10.52 -9.40 -25.58
CA HIS A 101 -11.77 -8.88 -26.16
C HIS A 101 -11.52 -7.82 -27.23
N GLY A 102 -10.51 -6.95 -27.05
CA GLY A 102 -10.09 -6.01 -28.09
C GLY A 102 -9.66 -6.73 -29.35
N ILE A 103 -8.71 -7.68 -29.24
CA ILE A 103 -8.21 -8.49 -30.35
C ILE A 103 -9.35 -9.20 -31.09
N PHE A 104 -10.30 -9.78 -30.36
CA PHE A 104 -11.42 -10.51 -30.96
C PHE A 104 -12.40 -9.61 -31.73
N ARG A 105 -12.59 -8.35 -31.31
CA ARG A 105 -13.41 -7.37 -32.04
C ARG A 105 -12.75 -6.91 -33.34
N PHE A 106 -11.42 -6.75 -33.35
CA PHE A 106 -10.69 -6.41 -34.57
C PHE A 106 -10.71 -7.56 -35.59
N ALA A 107 -10.64 -8.82 -35.14
CA ALA A 107 -10.66 -9.98 -36.02
C ALA A 107 -12.01 -10.25 -36.71
N ARG A 108 -13.13 -9.75 -36.17
CA ARG A 108 -14.48 -9.93 -36.73
C ARG A 108 -14.99 -8.76 -37.59
N GLY A 109 -14.30 -7.62 -37.59
CA GLY A 109 -14.72 -6.41 -38.32
C GLY A 109 -14.07 -6.22 -39.70
N GLY A 110 -13.16 -7.12 -40.11
CA GLY A 110 -12.53 -7.12 -41.43
C GLY A 110 -13.11 -8.22 -42.31
N SER A 111 -14.26 -7.96 -42.92
CA SER A 111 -14.82 -8.74 -44.04
C SER A 111 -15.65 -7.80 -44.90
#